data_AF-H4F9I0-F1
#
_entry.id   AF-H4F9I0-F1
#
_cell.length_a   1.000
_cell.length_b   1.000
_cell.length_c   1.000
_cell.angle_alpha   90.00
_cell.angle_beta   90.00
_cell.angle_gamma   90.00
#
_symmetry.space_group_name_H-M   'P 1'
#
loop_
_entity.id
_entity.type
_entity.pdbx_description
1 polymer ?
#
loop_
_entity_poly.entity_id
_entity_poly.type
_entity_poly.pdbx_seq_one_letter_code
_entity_poly.pdbx_strand_id
1 'polypeptide(L)'
;MTAFASMVQDYIAARPWAQKRPLGRMIALVGDAELDEGNVYECLQEGWKHDLRNTWWVIDYNRQSLDGVVREGLWQRIEAIFKAFGWDVVIIKYGALQNAAFAEPGGARL
;
A
#
# COMPACT_ATOMS: atom_id res chain seq x y z
N MET A 1 -5.67 10.55 -6.20
CA MET A 1 -5.11 9.29 -5.65
C MET A 1 -6.03 8.12 -5.99
N THR A 2 -5.47 6.92 -6.18
CA THR A 2 -6.20 5.72 -6.66
C THR A 2 -7.32 5.24 -5.73
N ALA A 3 -7.21 5.48 -4.41
CA ALA A 3 -8.26 5.15 -3.45
C ALA A 3 -9.59 5.89 -3.76
N PHE A 4 -9.52 7.20 -4.00
CA PHE A 4 -10.70 7.98 -4.40
C PHE A 4 -11.28 7.53 -5.74
N ALA A 5 -10.45 7.11 -6.69
CA ALA A 5 -10.94 6.55 -7.95
C ALA A 5 -11.75 5.26 -7.73
N SER A 6 -11.34 4.43 -6.77
CA SER A 6 -12.10 3.23 -6.40
C SER A 6 -13.43 3.57 -5.72
N MET A 7 -13.45 4.54 -4.80
CA MET A 7 -14.69 5.00 -4.18
C MET A 7 -15.65 5.65 -5.19
N VAL A 8 -15.13 6.42 -6.15
CA VAL A 8 -15.92 6.98 -7.26
C VAL A 8 -16.45 5.87 -8.16
N GLN A 9 -15.68 4.83 -8.41
CA GLN A 9 -16.15 3.67 -9.16
C GLN A 9 -17.34 3.00 -8.46
N ASP A 10 -17.27 2.79 -7.14
CA ASP A 10 -18.37 2.22 -6.36
C ASP A 10 -19.60 3.15 -6.35
N TYR A 11 -19.37 4.46 -6.23
CA TYR A 11 -20.42 5.48 -6.34
C TYR A 11 -21.15 5.40 -7.69
N ILE A 12 -20.40 5.32 -8.80
CA ILE A 12 -20.98 5.19 -10.15
C ILE A 12 -21.72 3.86 -10.26
N ALA A 13 -21.12 2.76 -9.83
CA ALA A 13 -21.73 1.42 -9.91
C ALA A 13 -23.08 1.33 -9.18
N ALA A 14 -23.29 2.14 -8.13
CA ALA A 14 -24.54 2.22 -7.40
C ALA A 14 -25.65 3.04 -8.11
N ARG A 15 -25.38 3.65 -9.27
CA ARG A 15 -26.36 4.48 -9.99
C ARG A 15 -27.25 3.65 -10.93
N PRO A 16 -28.56 3.97 -11.05
CA PRO A 16 -29.48 3.20 -11.87
C PRO A 16 -29.16 3.27 -13.37
N TRP A 17 -28.47 4.33 -13.80
CA TRP A 17 -28.05 4.54 -15.18
C TRP A 17 -26.68 3.91 -15.49
N ALA A 18 -25.96 3.40 -14.49
CA ALA A 18 -24.63 2.88 -14.71
C ALA A 18 -24.68 1.57 -15.52
N GLN A 19 -23.81 1.48 -16.52
CA GLN A 19 -23.63 0.25 -17.27
C GLN A 19 -23.08 -0.85 -16.35
N LYS A 20 -23.66 -2.05 -16.43
CA LYS A 20 -23.13 -3.22 -15.73
C LYS A 20 -21.83 -3.65 -16.39
N ARG A 21 -20.71 -3.36 -15.73
CA ARG A 21 -19.36 -3.77 -16.13
C ARG A 21 -18.58 -4.25 -14.91
N PRO A 22 -17.59 -5.14 -15.10
CA PRO A 22 -16.68 -5.50 -14.02
C PRO A 22 -16.01 -4.26 -13.43
N LEU A 23 -15.84 -4.25 -12.11
CA LEU A 23 -15.11 -3.21 -11.40
C LEU A 23 -13.61 -3.33 -11.69
N GLY A 24 -12.97 -2.20 -11.98
CA GLY A 24 -11.53 -2.11 -12.18
C GLY A 24 -10.77 -2.16 -10.86
N ARG A 25 -9.50 -2.59 -10.95
CA ARG A 25 -8.52 -2.51 -9.86
C ARG A 25 -7.69 -1.25 -10.01
N MET A 26 -7.61 -0.46 -8.94
CA MET A 26 -6.87 0.79 -8.90
C MET A 26 -5.50 0.53 -8.27
N ILE A 27 -4.44 0.60 -9.08
CA ILE A 27 -3.07 0.30 -8.64
C ILE A 27 -2.24 1.59 -8.63
N ALA A 28 -1.58 1.88 -7.51
CA ALA A 28 -0.60 2.96 -7.41
C ALA A 28 0.79 2.39 -7.14
N LEU A 29 1.80 3.01 -7.75
CA LEU A 29 3.20 2.85 -7.38
C LEU A 29 3.61 4.11 -6.64
N VAL A 30 4.16 3.97 -5.44
CA VAL A 30 4.43 5.09 -4.52
C VAL A 30 5.80 4.90 -3.90
N GLY A 31 6.58 5.95 -3.77
CA GLY A 31 7.85 5.93 -3.02
C GLY A 31 7.62 6.02 -1.51
N ASP A 32 8.52 5.44 -0.71
CA ASP A 32 8.44 5.53 0.76
C ASP A 32 8.46 6.97 1.29
N ALA A 33 9.23 7.87 0.69
CA ALA A 33 9.28 9.28 1.04
C ALA A 33 7.96 10.03 0.77
N GLU A 34 7.19 9.61 -0.24
CA GLU A 34 5.90 10.24 -0.59
C GLU A 34 4.83 9.96 0.49
N LEU A 35 5.03 8.94 1.33
CA LEU A 35 4.08 8.54 2.37
C LEU A 35 4.06 9.48 3.60
N ASP A 36 5.04 10.37 3.72
CA ASP A 36 5.05 11.40 4.76
C ASP A 36 4.18 12.63 4.40
N GLU A 37 3.64 12.70 3.18
CA GLU A 37 2.69 13.76 2.80
C GLU A 37 1.35 13.64 3.55
N GLY A 38 0.81 14.78 3.99
CA GLY A 38 -0.45 14.81 4.77
C GLY A 38 -1.66 14.23 4.02
N ASN A 39 -1.70 14.39 2.69
CA ASN A 39 -2.76 13.85 1.84
C ASN A 39 -2.85 12.32 1.91
N VAL A 40 -1.77 11.61 2.24
CA VAL A 40 -1.75 10.15 2.39
C VAL A 40 -2.57 9.73 3.60
N TYR A 41 -2.36 10.36 4.75
CA TYR A 41 -3.15 10.05 5.95
C TYR A 41 -4.63 10.38 5.79
N GLU A 42 -4.95 11.53 5.19
CA GLU A 42 -6.32 11.93 4.90
C GLU A 42 -7.02 10.92 3.98
N CYS A 43 -6.30 10.46 2.95
CA CYS A 43 -6.77 9.45 2.02
C CYS A 43 -7.01 8.08 2.69
N LEU A 44 -6.08 7.63 3.55
CA LEU A 44 -6.23 6.37 4.29
C LEU A 44 -7.41 6.43 5.26
N GLN A 45 -7.57 7.55 5.98
CA GLN A 45 -8.71 7.75 6.88
C GLN A 45 -10.04 7.74 6.12
N GLU A 46 -10.10 8.36 4.94
CA GLU A 46 -11.31 8.35 4.13
C GLU A 46 -11.63 6.96 3.57
N GLY A 47 -10.61 6.23 3.11
CA GLY A 47 -10.77 4.85 2.67
C GLY A 47 -11.30 3.92 3.77
N TRP A 48 -10.84 4.11 5.01
CA TRP A 48 -11.34 3.36 6.17
C TRP A 48 -12.82 3.61 6.47
N LYS A 49 -13.31 4.86 6.29
CA LYS A 49 -14.74 5.19 6.50
C LYS A 49 -15.67 4.59 5.45
N HIS A 50 -15.17 4.38 4.22
CA HIS A 50 -16.00 4.11 3.04
C HIS A 50 -15.82 2.70 2.46
N ASP A 51 -15.31 1.75 3.25
CA ASP A 51 -15.10 0.36 2.81
C ASP A 51 -14.30 0.29 1.50
N LEU A 52 -13.12 0.94 1.49
CA LEU A 52 -12.26 0.98 0.32
C LEU A 52 -11.84 -0.42 -0.12
N ARG A 53 -12.22 -0.79 -1.35
CA ARG A 53 -11.88 -2.08 -1.98
C ARG A 53 -11.19 -1.84 -3.32
N ASN A 54 -10.77 -2.94 -3.96
CA ASN A 54 -10.19 -2.93 -5.31
C ASN A 54 -9.00 -1.97 -5.50
N THR A 55 -8.30 -1.61 -4.43
CA THR A 55 -7.19 -0.65 -4.45
C THR A 55 -5.92 -1.28 -3.91
N TRP A 56 -4.81 -1.14 -4.65
CA TRP A 56 -3.52 -1.74 -4.35
C TRP A 56 -2.46 -0.67 -4.41
N TRP A 57 -1.69 -0.51 -3.35
CA TRP A 57 -0.56 0.41 -3.32
C TRP A 57 0.72 -0.41 -3.20
N VAL A 58 1.59 -0.28 -4.19
CA VAL A 58 2.92 -0.88 -4.18
C VAL A 58 3.89 0.21 -3.76
N ILE A 59 4.44 0.05 -2.56
CA ILE A 59 5.34 1.02 -1.95
C ILE A 59 6.77 0.57 -2.20
N ASP A 60 7.52 1.36 -2.98
CA ASP A 60 8.96 1.17 -3.14
C ASP A 60 9.67 1.72 -1.90
N TYR A 61 10.11 0.81 -1.03
CA TYR A 61 10.87 1.15 0.18
C TYR A 61 12.37 1.01 -0.08
N ASN A 62 12.96 2.06 -0.64
CA ASN A 62 14.38 2.10 -0.98
C ASN A 62 15.22 2.94 0.02
N ARG A 63 14.58 3.58 1.01
CA ARG A 63 15.18 4.44 2.04
C ARG A 63 15.82 5.72 1.50
N GLN A 64 15.41 6.18 0.32
CA GLN A 64 15.97 7.36 -0.33
C GLN A 64 14.90 8.38 -0.66
N SER A 65 15.21 9.63 -0.35
CA SER A 65 14.47 10.80 -0.80
C SER A 65 15.38 11.67 -1.68
N LEU A 66 14.81 12.70 -2.32
CA LEU A 66 15.58 13.63 -3.14
C LEU A 66 16.68 14.36 -2.34
N ASP A 67 16.42 14.62 -1.05
CA ASP A 67 17.29 15.42 -0.17
C ASP A 67 18.12 14.57 0.83
N GLY A 68 18.08 13.24 0.72
CA GLY A 68 18.91 12.35 1.54
C GLY A 68 18.29 11.01 1.92
N VAL A 69 18.92 10.33 2.88
CA VAL A 69 18.53 9.01 3.37
C VAL A 69 17.36 9.16 4.36
N VAL A 70 16.31 8.39 4.11
CA VAL A 70 15.12 8.33 4.95
C VAL A 70 15.47 7.72 6.31
N ARG A 71 14.84 8.22 7.39
CA ARG A 71 15.12 7.78 8.77
C ARG A 71 14.92 6.28 8.97
N GLU A 72 15.83 5.70 9.73
CA GLU A 72 15.70 4.33 10.24
C GLU A 72 14.40 4.19 11.04
N GLY A 73 13.63 3.13 10.80
CA GLY A 73 12.34 2.92 11.48
C GLY A 73 11.09 3.32 10.68
N LEU A 74 11.24 3.97 9.51
CA LEU A 74 10.06 4.43 8.75
C LEU A 74 9.17 3.26 8.28
N TRP A 75 9.74 2.12 7.90
CA TRP A 75 8.95 0.99 7.42
C TRP A 75 7.97 0.45 8.47
N GLN A 76 8.37 0.36 9.76
CA GLN A 76 7.46 -0.06 10.82
C GLN A 76 6.30 0.93 11.00
N ARG A 77 6.60 2.22 10.85
CA ARG A 77 5.58 3.27 10.94
C ARG A 77 4.58 3.14 9.78
N ILE A 78 5.07 3.01 8.55
CA ILE A 78 4.24 2.78 7.36
C ILE A 78 3.35 1.55 7.57
N GLU A 79 3.94 0.41 7.93
CA GLU A 79 3.20 -0.83 8.19
C GLU A 79 2.10 -0.63 9.24
N ALA A 80 2.44 -0.01 10.38
CA ALA A 80 1.49 0.21 11.47
C ALA A 80 0.31 1.10 11.06
N ILE A 81 0.57 2.17 10.29
CA ILE A 81 -0.47 3.09 9.82
C ILE A 81 -1.43 2.39 8.87
N PHE A 82 -0.91 1.69 7.87
CA PHE A 82 -1.76 0.99 6.90
C PHE A 82 -2.61 -0.08 7.59
N LYS A 83 -2.00 -0.88 8.49
CA LYS A 83 -2.74 -1.86 9.30
C LYS A 83 -3.81 -1.21 10.18
N ALA A 84 -3.50 -0.06 10.80
CA ALA A 84 -4.47 0.66 11.63
C ALA A 84 -5.70 1.14 10.83
N PHE A 85 -5.52 1.46 9.55
CA PHE A 85 -6.61 1.80 8.64
C PHE A 85 -7.21 0.58 7.91
N GLY A 86 -6.93 -0.64 8.38
CA GLY A 86 -7.58 -1.86 7.91
C GLY A 86 -7.05 -2.40 6.58
N TRP A 87 -5.89 -1.94 6.11
CA TRP A 87 -5.26 -2.50 4.92
C TRP A 87 -4.63 -3.86 5.23
N ASP A 88 -4.70 -4.76 4.24
CA ASP A 88 -3.84 -5.94 4.20
C ASP A 88 -2.44 -5.52 3.73
N VAL A 89 -1.44 -5.74 4.59
CA VAL A 89 -0.07 -5.30 4.36
C VAL A 89 0.84 -6.51 4.19
N VAL A 90 1.35 -6.67 2.97
CA VAL A 90 2.30 -7.73 2.62
C VAL A 90 3.70 -7.13 2.47
N ILE A 91 4.63 -7.55 3.33
CA ILE A 91 6.02 -7.11 3.28
C ILE A 91 6.83 -8.07 2.42
N ILE A 92 7.43 -7.56 1.34
CA ILE A 92 8.31 -8.31 0.45
C ILE A 92 9.75 -7.88 0.72
N LYS A 93 10.34 -8.43 1.78
CA LYS A 93 11.70 -8.05 2.22
C LYS A 93 12.81 -8.85 1.53
N TYR A 94 12.53 -10.13 1.23
CA TYR A 94 13.54 -11.08 0.81
C TYR A 94 13.19 -11.71 -0.54
N GLY A 95 14.16 -11.71 -1.45
CA GLY A 95 14.03 -12.34 -2.76
C GLY A 95 14.17 -13.86 -2.70
N ALA A 96 13.87 -14.53 -3.82
CA ALA A 96 13.87 -15.99 -3.92
C ALA A 96 15.19 -16.65 -3.45
N LEU A 97 16.34 -16.07 -3.81
CA LEU A 97 17.65 -16.59 -3.41
C LEU A 97 17.90 -16.48 -1.90
N GLN A 98 17.43 -15.41 -1.26
CA GLN A 98 17.56 -15.23 0.18
C GLN A 98 16.63 -16.22 0.91
N ASN A 99 15.39 -16.37 0.44
CA ASN A 99 14.47 -17.36 0.98
C ASN A 99 15.02 -18.79 0.84
N ALA A 100 15.69 -19.12 -0.27
CA ALA A 100 16.37 -20.40 -0.44
C ALA A 100 17.50 -20.58 0.58
N ALA A 101 18.35 -19.55 0.78
CA ALA A 101 19.42 -19.59 1.78
C ALA A 101 18.88 -19.76 3.22
N PHE A 102 17.75 -19.14 3.57
CA PHE A 102 17.13 -19.32 4.89
C PHE A 102 16.64 -20.75 5.15
N ALA A 103 16.34 -21.51 4.10
CA ALA A 103 15.90 -22.91 4.20
C ALA A 103 17.07 -23.90 4.38
N GLU A 104 18.31 -23.47 4.15
CA GLU A 104 19.50 -24.30 4.34
C GLU A 104 19.83 -24.50 5.84
N PRO A 105 20.57 -25.57 6.20
CA PRO A 105 21.00 -25.79 7.59
C PRO A 105 21.73 -24.58 8.18
N GLY A 106 21.19 -24.01 9.25
CA GLY A 106 21.71 -22.81 9.90
C GLY A 106 21.11 -21.50 9.40
N GLY A 107 20.24 -21.52 8.38
CA GLY A 107 19.59 -20.35 7.80
C GLY A 107 18.71 -19.55 8.76
N ALA A 108 18.20 -20.16 9.84
CA ALA A 108 17.44 -19.47 10.89
C ALA A 108 18.25 -18.44 11.70
N ARG A 109 19.58 -18.38 11.52
CA ARG A 109 20.46 -17.37 12.14
C ARG A 109 20.76 -16.17 11.23
N LEU A 110 20.27 -16.18 9.99
CA LEU A 110 20.40 -15.10 8.99
C LEU A 110 19.15 -14.23 8.99
#